data_AF-A0A6S6QQX1-F1
#
_entry.id   AF-A0A6S6QQX1-F1
#
_cell.length_a   1.000
_cell.length_b   1.000
_cell.length_c   1.000
_cell.angle_alpha   90.00
_cell.angle_beta   90.00
_cell.angle_gamma   90.00
#
_symmetry.space_group_name_H-M   'P 1'
#
loop_
_entity.id
_entity.type
_entity.pdbx_description
1 polymer ?
#
loop_
_entity_poly.entity_id
_entity_poly.type
_entity_poly.pdbx_seq_one_letter_code
_entity_poly.pdbx_strand_id
1 'polypeptide(L)'
;MIRYLSSAVIVLLLTAAPPADAAGLWPLSYSQRHDANGRPYPGAKAYFYDASTGDPIIVYREYSLATPHTNPVEADANGVFPGVYIDGSEDFYRFRVTTAFGSVLSDDAVIPNIGPSEGEGGGPPEPVEATALAKTGDIKARYGVGTHIGWLPCNGLTIGSSVSGANYASSDNEALFLFLWQADETLSVVGGRGVTAAADWGANKRLSLPDMRGRVLAGLDTMGNGVAGILPGLDAVGEITGDDSVLLTGGQIPQIDGFTSSDGLHGHSYRLNLQGGESSADGGGFMVDRVDGGPQLNYPAYTGTPDESLGHLIGGSGVHSHTVTVGSAVPSAVSRVQPTFGISFYIKL
;
A
#
# COMPACT_ATOMS: atom_id res chain seq x y z
N MET A 1 9.89 77.61 -15.83
CA MET A 1 9.95 77.20 -14.42
C MET A 1 9.12 75.94 -14.27
N ILE A 2 9.75 74.78 -14.06
CA ILE A 2 9.26 73.62 -13.31
C ILE A 2 10.49 72.71 -13.18
N ARG A 3 10.99 72.57 -11.95
CA ARG A 3 12.13 71.73 -11.60
C ARG A 3 11.56 70.38 -11.17
N TYR A 4 11.93 69.29 -11.85
CA TYR A 4 11.66 67.95 -11.34
C TYR A 4 12.82 67.55 -10.42
N LEU A 5 12.49 67.35 -9.14
CA LEU A 5 13.38 66.82 -8.12
C LEU A 5 13.65 65.33 -8.38
N SER A 6 14.92 64.94 -8.45
CA SER A 6 15.34 63.54 -8.45
C SER A 6 15.10 62.93 -7.07
N SER A 7 14.14 62.01 -6.96
CA SER A 7 14.03 61.12 -5.80
C SER A 7 15.12 60.05 -5.89
N ALA A 8 16.14 60.19 -5.05
CA ALA A 8 17.11 59.14 -4.79
C ALA A 8 16.41 58.01 -4.01
N VAL A 9 16.14 56.90 -4.69
CA VAL A 9 15.72 55.65 -4.05
C VAL A 9 16.97 55.04 -3.41
N ILE A 10 17.10 55.19 -2.08
CA ILE A 10 18.06 54.43 -1.29
C ILE A 10 17.54 53.00 -1.25
N VAL A 11 18.12 52.13 -2.08
CA VAL A 11 17.98 50.68 -1.95
C VAL A 11 18.84 50.27 -0.76
N LEU A 12 18.19 50.12 0.40
CA LEU A 12 18.79 49.45 1.54
C LEU A 12 18.87 47.96 1.18
N LEU A 13 20.02 47.56 0.63
CA LEU A 13 20.33 46.16 0.35
C LEU A 13 20.51 45.46 1.72
N LEU A 14 19.41 44.95 2.27
CA LEU A 14 19.46 44.07 3.42
C LEU A 14 20.01 42.74 2.90
N THR A 15 21.32 42.56 2.96
CA THR A 15 21.95 41.25 2.75
C THR A 15 21.47 40.36 3.88
N ALA A 16 20.43 39.57 3.62
CA ALA A 16 20.10 38.44 4.47
C ALA A 16 21.36 37.58 4.54
N ALA A 17 21.92 37.43 5.74
CA ALA A 17 22.91 36.40 5.98
C ALA A 17 22.30 35.07 5.51
N PRO A 18 23.06 34.22 4.81
CA PRO A 18 22.57 32.88 4.48
C PRO A 18 22.08 32.21 5.78
N PRO A 19 21.07 31.32 5.70
CA PRO A 19 20.70 30.51 6.86
C PRO A 19 21.98 29.87 7.41
N ALA A 20 22.20 30.00 8.72
CA ALA A 20 23.38 29.43 9.36
C ALA A 20 23.33 27.92 9.18
N ASP A 21 24.14 27.42 8.24
CA ASP A 21 24.36 25.99 8.07
C ASP A 21 25.04 25.43 9.33
N ALA A 22 24.76 24.18 9.67
CA ALA A 22 25.19 23.58 10.93
C ALA A 22 26.71 23.61 11.10
N ALA A 23 27.20 24.32 12.12
CA ALA A 23 28.63 24.57 12.31
C ALA A 23 29.42 23.36 12.84
N GLY A 24 30.48 22.95 12.15
CA GLY A 24 31.39 21.89 12.60
C GLY A 24 32.41 22.35 13.62
N LEU A 25 32.71 21.50 14.62
CA LEU A 25 33.73 21.77 15.62
C LEU A 25 35.09 21.27 15.12
N TRP A 26 36.09 22.15 15.07
CA TRP A 26 37.45 21.75 14.70
C TRP A 26 38.00 20.68 15.66
N PRO A 27 38.58 19.56 15.19
CA PRO A 27 39.02 18.45 16.05
C PRO A 27 40.07 18.79 17.11
N LEU A 28 40.82 19.88 16.94
CA LEU A 28 41.83 20.32 17.90
C LEU A 28 41.31 21.39 18.87
N SER A 29 40.02 21.77 18.77
CA SER A 29 39.35 22.63 19.75
C SER A 29 39.45 22.04 21.15
N TYR A 30 39.72 22.89 22.15
CA TYR A 30 39.87 22.49 23.56
C TYR A 30 40.98 21.46 23.86
N SER A 31 41.84 21.16 22.86
CA SER A 31 42.96 20.25 23.04
C SER A 31 44.25 21.01 23.34
N GLN A 32 45.08 20.45 24.24
CA GLN A 32 46.38 21.03 24.60
C GLN A 32 47.48 20.56 23.64
N ARG A 33 48.23 21.50 23.06
CA ARG A 33 49.42 21.21 22.25
C ARG A 33 50.68 21.25 23.11
N HIS A 34 51.49 20.20 23.04
CA HIS A 34 52.73 20.06 23.80
C HIS A 34 53.84 19.44 22.95
N ASP A 35 55.09 19.65 23.35
CA ASP A 35 56.28 19.04 22.76
C ASP A 35 56.48 17.59 23.22
N ALA A 36 57.48 16.90 22.66
CA ALA A 36 57.79 15.52 23.03
C ALA A 36 58.21 15.33 24.50
N ASN A 37 58.50 16.42 25.22
CA ASN A 37 58.86 16.44 26.64
C ASN A 37 57.68 16.88 27.53
N GLY A 38 56.48 17.03 26.97
CA GLY A 38 55.26 17.43 27.69
C GLY A 38 55.16 18.93 28.00
N ARG A 39 56.04 19.77 27.44
CA ARG A 39 55.93 21.24 27.61
C ARG A 39 54.87 21.79 26.65
N PRO A 40 53.90 22.57 27.13
CA PRO A 40 52.90 23.16 26.25
C PRO A 40 53.53 24.17 25.27
N TYR A 41 52.86 24.40 24.15
CA TYR A 41 53.21 25.46 23.19
C TYR A 41 52.37 26.73 23.44
N PRO A 42 52.78 27.62 24.37
CA PRO A 42 52.06 28.87 24.61
C PRO A 42 52.05 29.73 23.35
N GLY A 43 50.88 30.30 23.02
CA GLY A 43 50.73 31.19 21.86
C GLY A 43 50.92 30.52 20.50
N ALA A 44 50.74 29.20 20.42
CA ALA A 44 50.64 28.50 19.14
C ALA A 44 49.52 29.12 18.27
N LYS A 45 49.69 29.10 16.95
CA LYS A 45 48.80 29.77 16.00
C LYS A 45 48.17 28.74 15.07
N ALA A 46 46.85 28.77 14.94
CA ALA A 46 46.10 27.95 14.00
C ALA A 46 45.56 28.83 12.86
N TYR A 47 45.92 28.47 11.63
CA TYR A 47 45.47 29.10 10.41
C TYR A 47 44.45 28.20 9.72
N PHE A 48 43.38 28.79 9.19
CA PHE A 48 42.31 28.08 8.50
C PHE A 48 42.14 28.60 7.08
N TYR A 49 42.00 27.70 6.12
CA TYR A 49 41.85 28.01 4.71
C TYR A 49 40.80 27.12 4.07
N ASP A 50 40.21 27.56 2.97
CA ASP A 50 39.41 26.72 2.09
C ASP A 50 40.31 25.63 1.49
N ALA A 51 39.81 24.39 1.43
CA ALA A 51 40.60 23.24 1.00
C ALA A 51 40.93 23.29 -0.50
N SER A 52 40.12 23.97 -1.31
CA SER A 52 40.26 23.97 -2.78
C SER A 52 41.10 25.15 -3.29
N THR A 53 40.88 26.33 -2.75
CA THR A 53 41.48 27.60 -3.19
C THR A 53 42.67 28.01 -2.34
N GLY A 54 42.73 27.59 -1.07
CA GLY A 54 43.74 28.02 -0.11
C GLY A 54 43.51 29.44 0.43
N ASP A 55 42.36 30.04 0.13
CA ASP A 55 41.99 31.35 0.66
C ASP A 55 41.63 31.26 2.16
N PRO A 56 41.95 32.25 3.00
CA PRO A 56 41.60 32.22 4.42
C PRO A 56 40.08 32.20 4.65
N ILE A 57 39.59 31.23 5.43
CA ILE A 57 38.17 31.17 5.84
C ILE A 57 37.95 31.86 7.19
N ILE A 58 36.71 32.28 7.42
CA ILE A 58 36.26 32.83 8.71
C ILE A 58 35.83 31.66 9.59
N VAL A 59 36.32 31.64 10.83
CA VAL A 59 35.93 30.67 11.85
C VAL A 59 35.37 31.39 13.06
N TYR A 60 34.57 30.71 13.87
CA TYR A 60 33.71 31.32 14.88
C TYR A 60 33.96 30.77 16.28
N ARG A 61 33.61 31.58 17.29
CA ARG A 61 33.77 31.25 18.71
C ARG A 61 32.67 30.35 19.25
N GLU A 62 31.52 30.36 18.59
CA GLU A 62 30.28 29.75 19.06
C GLU A 62 29.58 29.04 17.91
N TYR A 63 28.81 28.01 18.24
CA TYR A 63 28.04 27.21 17.26
C TYR A 63 27.03 28.04 16.45
N SER A 64 26.53 29.14 17.03
CA SER A 64 25.58 30.06 16.38
C SER A 64 26.19 30.92 15.26
N LEU A 65 27.50 30.79 15.02
CA LEU A 65 28.25 31.58 14.03
C LEU A 65 28.15 33.11 14.26
N ALA A 66 27.86 33.54 15.50
CA ALA A 66 27.60 34.94 15.81
C ALA A 66 28.87 35.79 15.96
N THR A 67 29.95 35.20 16.51
CA THR A 67 31.19 35.93 16.80
C THR A 67 32.37 35.30 16.08
N PRO A 68 32.98 35.98 15.08
CA PRO A 68 34.16 35.45 14.40
C PRO A 68 35.42 35.51 15.28
N HIS A 69 36.32 34.56 15.05
CA HIS A 69 37.70 34.63 15.49
C HIS A 69 38.55 35.44 14.52
N THR A 70 39.70 35.91 15.00
CA THR A 70 40.78 36.35 14.11
C THR A 70 41.47 35.12 13.51
N ASN A 71 41.89 35.21 12.24
CA ASN A 71 42.72 34.18 11.60
C ASN A 71 44.15 34.77 11.46
N PRO A 72 45.16 34.27 12.21
CA PRO A 72 45.17 33.03 12.98
C PRO A 72 44.47 33.09 14.35
N VAL A 73 43.99 31.92 14.80
CA VAL A 73 43.52 31.68 16.16
C VAL A 73 44.71 31.36 17.05
N GLU A 74 44.88 32.08 18.16
CA GLU A 74 45.99 31.88 19.09
C GLU A 74 45.58 30.98 20.27
N ALA A 75 46.46 30.07 20.67
CA ALA A 75 46.32 29.24 21.86
C ALA A 75 46.65 30.05 23.13
N ASP A 76 46.08 29.62 24.26
CA ASP A 76 46.35 30.25 25.56
C ASP A 76 47.78 29.98 26.09
N ALA A 77 48.08 30.47 27.30
CA ALA A 77 49.38 30.26 27.95
C ALA A 77 49.69 28.78 28.27
N ASN A 78 48.68 27.92 28.26
CA ASN A 78 48.81 26.48 28.45
C ASN A 78 48.88 25.74 27.11
N GLY A 79 48.87 26.44 25.96
CA GLY A 79 48.88 25.83 24.64
C GLY A 79 47.55 25.16 24.26
N VAL A 80 46.45 25.58 24.88
CA VAL A 80 45.09 25.10 24.58
C VAL A 80 44.43 26.04 23.58
N PHE A 81 43.88 25.49 22.50
CA PHE A 81 43.08 26.26 21.56
C PHE A 81 41.64 26.44 22.08
N PRO A 82 41.03 27.62 21.88
CA PRO A 82 39.61 27.82 22.20
C PRO A 82 38.72 26.95 21.30
N GLY A 83 37.41 26.95 21.58
CA GLY A 83 36.43 26.38 20.66
C GLY A 83 36.49 27.12 19.32
N VAL A 84 36.72 26.38 18.24
CA VAL A 84 36.70 26.91 16.87
C VAL A 84 35.61 26.17 16.10
N TYR A 85 34.59 26.93 15.70
CA TYR A 85 33.48 26.46 14.89
C TYR A 85 33.66 26.94 13.45
N ILE A 86 33.41 26.05 12.50
CA ILE A 86 33.55 26.30 11.06
C ILE A 86 32.14 26.35 10.47
N ASP A 87 31.91 27.29 9.56
CA ASP A 87 30.63 27.44 8.87
C ASP A 87 30.25 26.14 8.14
N GLY A 88 29.00 25.70 8.25
CA GLY A 88 28.51 24.48 7.60
C GLY A 88 28.53 24.57 6.07
N SER A 89 28.63 25.76 5.49
CA SER A 89 28.78 25.96 4.04
C SER A 89 30.11 25.47 3.48
N GLU A 90 31.12 25.25 4.34
CA GLU A 90 32.43 24.73 3.96
C GLU A 90 32.42 23.20 4.06
N ASP A 91 32.34 22.47 2.94
CA ASP A 91 32.36 20.99 2.97
C ASP A 91 33.71 20.43 3.45
N PHE A 92 34.80 21.07 3.05
CA PHE A 92 36.17 20.70 3.39
C PHE A 92 37.01 21.94 3.71
N TYR A 93 37.90 21.82 4.69
CA TYR A 93 38.82 22.89 5.05
C TYR A 93 40.25 22.37 5.23
N ARG A 94 41.21 23.29 5.14
CA ARG A 94 42.60 23.10 5.51
C ARG A 94 42.89 23.81 6.83
N PHE A 95 43.68 23.19 7.69
CA PHE A 95 44.25 23.89 8.84
C PHE A 95 45.76 23.71 8.93
N ARG A 96 46.44 24.75 9.41
CA ARG A 96 47.87 24.72 9.69
C ARG A 96 48.13 25.27 11.07
N VAL A 97 48.76 24.49 11.94
CA VAL A 97 49.17 24.91 13.28
C VAL A 97 50.67 25.16 13.30
N THR A 98 51.08 26.31 13.82
CA THR A 98 52.47 26.66 14.06
C THR A 98 52.73 26.94 15.54
N THR A 99 53.98 26.84 15.97
CA THR A 99 54.44 27.44 17.23
C THR A 99 54.28 28.96 17.17
N ALA A 100 54.40 29.64 18.32
CA ALA A 100 54.44 31.10 18.39
C ALA A 100 55.52 31.72 17.47
N PHE A 101 56.59 30.96 17.17
CA PHE A 101 57.72 31.38 16.35
C PHE A 101 57.64 30.92 14.89
N GLY A 102 56.53 30.30 14.46
CA GLY A 102 56.26 29.96 13.06
C GLY A 102 56.71 28.56 12.60
N SER A 103 57.30 27.74 13.48
CA SER A 103 57.60 26.33 13.14
C SER A 103 56.31 25.53 13.03
N VAL A 104 56.16 24.71 11.99
CA VAL A 104 54.94 23.91 11.76
C VAL A 104 54.84 22.77 12.76
N LEU A 105 53.67 22.64 13.39
CA LEU A 105 53.32 21.52 14.27
C LEU A 105 52.38 20.53 13.56
N SER A 106 51.42 21.03 12.78
CA SER A 106 50.48 20.21 11.99
C SER A 106 50.03 20.99 10.76
N ASP A 107 49.83 20.32 9.64
CA ASP A 107 49.34 20.90 8.39
C ASP A 107 48.56 19.82 7.64
N ASP A 108 47.24 19.94 7.66
CA ASP A 108 46.34 18.99 7.04
C ASP A 108 45.51 19.70 5.98
N ALA A 109 45.68 19.27 4.73
CA ALA A 109 45.21 20.01 3.56
C ALA A 109 43.72 19.80 3.22
N VAL A 110 43.14 18.66 3.60
CA VAL A 110 41.75 18.31 3.28
C VAL A 110 41.14 17.59 4.47
N ILE A 111 40.36 18.33 5.27
CA ILE A 111 39.62 17.79 6.40
C ILE A 111 38.13 18.02 6.15
N PRO A 112 37.28 16.99 6.27
CA PRO A 112 35.84 17.18 6.17
C PRO A 112 35.33 18.02 7.34
N ASN A 113 34.46 18.98 7.04
CA ASN A 113 33.75 19.73 8.07
C ASN A 113 32.55 18.91 8.55
N ILE A 114 32.57 18.48 9.81
CA ILE A 114 31.50 17.65 10.37
C ILE A 114 30.72 18.48 11.39
N GLY A 115 29.64 19.13 10.91
CA GLY A 115 28.63 19.80 11.73
C GLY A 115 27.75 18.82 12.51
N PRO A 116 27.11 19.25 13.62
CA PRO A 116 25.98 18.52 14.17
C PRO A 116 24.87 18.56 13.11
N SER A 117 24.74 17.47 12.38
CA SER A 117 23.83 17.37 11.25
C SER A 117 22.41 17.69 11.71
N GLU A 118 21.84 18.81 11.27
CA GLU A 118 20.38 18.96 11.18
C GLU A 118 19.89 18.12 10.00
N GLY A 119 19.98 16.79 10.15
CA GLY A 119 19.55 15.84 9.14
C GLY A 119 20.34 15.86 7.82
N GLU A 120 21.62 15.51 7.85
CA GLU A 120 22.33 14.90 6.70
C GLU A 120 23.69 14.36 7.20
N GLY A 121 23.62 13.26 7.95
CA GLY A 121 24.80 12.61 8.48
C GLY A 121 25.53 11.83 7.41
N GLY A 122 26.61 12.40 6.87
CA GLY A 122 27.67 11.71 6.11
C GLY A 122 28.45 10.69 6.94
N GLY A 123 27.77 9.71 7.54
CA GLY A 123 28.32 8.38 7.77
C GLY A 123 28.43 7.65 6.42
N PRO A 124 29.03 6.43 6.35
CA PRO A 124 29.12 5.68 5.09
C PRO A 124 27.74 5.73 4.42
N PRO A 125 27.63 6.01 3.10
CA PRO A 125 26.40 6.50 2.48
C PRO A 125 25.23 5.72 3.08
N GLU A 126 24.49 6.41 3.95
CA GLU A 126 23.34 5.98 4.77
C GLU A 126 23.53 5.30 6.14
N PRO A 127 22.83 5.82 7.19
CA PRO A 127 22.30 4.98 8.25
C PRO A 127 20.95 4.32 7.90
N VAL A 128 20.24 4.73 6.84
CA VAL A 128 19.30 3.95 5.99
C VAL A 128 18.86 4.85 4.84
N GLU A 129 19.13 4.51 3.56
CA GLU A 129 18.54 5.25 2.42
C GLU A 129 17.04 5.39 2.69
N ALA A 130 16.41 6.52 2.40
CA ALA A 130 14.93 6.59 2.44
C ALA A 130 14.30 5.49 1.55
N THR A 131 15.06 5.07 0.52
CA THR A 131 14.85 3.93 -0.39
C THR A 131 15.36 2.57 0.13
N ALA A 132 16.13 2.53 1.22
CA ALA A 132 16.64 1.27 1.81
C ALA A 132 15.51 0.48 2.44
N LEU A 133 14.48 1.16 2.97
CA LEU A 133 13.31 0.51 3.55
C LEU A 133 12.17 0.32 2.53
N ALA A 134 11.92 1.28 1.66
CA ALA A 134 10.88 1.20 0.63
C ALA A 134 11.21 2.10 -0.56
N LYS A 135 11.12 1.55 -1.77
CA LYS A 135 11.31 2.28 -3.04
C LYS A 135 9.99 2.81 -3.57
N THR A 136 10.05 3.83 -4.42
CA THR A 136 8.88 4.32 -5.17
C THR A 136 8.15 3.15 -5.84
N GLY A 137 6.84 3.08 -5.66
CA GLY A 137 6.02 1.98 -6.16
C GLY A 137 5.78 0.85 -5.16
N ASP A 138 6.55 0.76 -4.07
CA ASP A 138 6.32 -0.24 -3.03
C ASP A 138 4.99 0.00 -2.32
N ILE A 139 4.30 -1.09 -1.98
CA ILE A 139 3.02 -1.06 -1.30
C ILE A 139 3.20 -1.50 0.15
N LYS A 140 2.53 -0.79 1.06
CA LYS A 140 2.41 -1.22 2.45
C LYS A 140 0.97 -1.26 2.94
N ALA A 141 0.74 -2.20 3.85
CA ALA A 141 -0.44 -2.29 4.68
C ALA A 141 -0.33 -1.34 5.89
N ARG A 142 -1.42 -0.66 6.25
CA ARG A 142 -1.50 0.16 7.46
C ARG A 142 -2.87 0.03 8.13
N TYR A 143 -2.87 -0.15 9.44
CA TYR A 143 -4.06 -0.02 10.27
C TYR A 143 -4.32 1.46 10.59
N GLY A 144 -4.92 2.17 9.64
CA GLY A 144 -5.27 3.59 9.77
C GLY A 144 -5.57 4.25 8.43
N VAL A 145 -6.34 5.33 8.47
CA VAL A 145 -6.82 6.08 7.29
C VAL A 145 -6.21 7.48 7.24
N GLY A 146 -6.27 8.14 6.08
CA GLY A 146 -5.86 9.54 5.91
C GLY A 146 -4.50 9.71 5.25
N THR A 147 -3.93 10.91 5.37
CA THR A 147 -2.64 11.25 4.73
C THR A 147 -1.49 10.56 5.45
N HIS A 148 -0.52 10.08 4.67
CA HIS A 148 0.74 9.57 5.18
C HIS A 148 1.88 10.25 4.44
N ILE A 149 2.76 10.95 5.15
CA ILE A 149 3.88 11.66 4.53
C ILE A 149 4.74 10.67 3.73
N GLY A 150 5.03 11.00 2.47
CA GLY A 150 5.82 10.16 1.56
C GLY A 150 5.07 8.96 0.94
N TRP A 151 3.76 8.83 1.17
CA TRP A 151 2.94 7.71 0.72
C TRP A 151 1.55 8.19 0.28
N LEU A 152 1.02 7.63 -0.82
CA LEU A 152 -0.34 7.92 -1.28
C LEU A 152 -1.26 6.69 -1.11
N PRO A 153 -2.54 6.86 -0.79
CA PRO A 153 -3.46 5.72 -0.67
C PRO A 153 -3.83 5.16 -2.05
N CYS A 154 -3.94 3.83 -2.16
CA CYS A 154 -4.34 3.13 -3.38
C CYS A 154 -5.88 3.13 -3.54
N ASN A 155 -6.44 4.29 -3.88
CA ASN A 155 -7.89 4.53 -3.84
C ASN A 155 -8.53 4.90 -5.19
N GLY A 156 -7.81 4.70 -6.31
CA GLY A 156 -8.31 5.02 -7.64
C GLY A 156 -8.40 6.51 -7.98
N LEU A 157 -8.01 7.42 -7.07
CA LEU A 157 -7.97 8.86 -7.36
C LEU A 157 -6.77 9.21 -8.26
N THR A 158 -6.69 10.46 -8.68
CA THR A 158 -5.65 10.92 -9.62
C THR A 158 -4.41 11.49 -8.94
N ILE A 159 -3.25 11.21 -9.51
CA ILE A 159 -1.93 11.78 -9.20
C ILE A 159 -1.43 12.64 -10.37
N GLY A 160 -0.72 13.73 -10.07
CA GLY A 160 -0.07 14.57 -11.07
C GLY A 160 0.78 15.68 -10.44
N SER A 161 1.29 16.58 -11.29
CA SER A 161 2.07 17.75 -10.89
C SER A 161 1.27 18.73 -10.04
N SER A 162 1.94 19.67 -9.37
CA SER A 162 1.30 20.72 -8.55
C SER A 162 0.26 21.57 -9.30
N VAL A 163 0.36 21.65 -10.62
CA VAL A 163 -0.57 22.43 -11.47
C VAL A 163 -1.53 21.57 -12.31
N SER A 164 -1.44 20.23 -12.19
CA SER A 164 -2.25 19.28 -12.99
C SER A 164 -3.74 19.24 -12.63
N GLY A 165 -4.13 19.78 -11.48
CA GLY A 165 -5.50 19.64 -10.94
C GLY A 165 -5.86 18.19 -10.58
N ALA A 166 -4.86 17.35 -10.30
CA ALA A 166 -5.05 16.02 -9.73
C ALA A 166 -5.62 16.08 -8.30
N ASN A 167 -6.21 14.99 -7.83
CA ASN A 167 -6.60 14.87 -6.42
C ASN A 167 -5.37 14.96 -5.51
N TYR A 168 -4.27 14.32 -5.93
CA TYR A 168 -2.95 14.43 -5.33
C TYR A 168 -2.04 15.19 -6.30
N ALA A 169 -1.97 16.52 -6.12
CA ALA A 169 -1.17 17.42 -6.92
C ALA A 169 0.07 17.87 -6.12
N SER A 170 1.27 17.45 -6.54
CA SER A 170 2.55 17.84 -5.94
C SER A 170 3.68 17.67 -6.96
N SER A 171 4.78 18.40 -6.80
CA SER A 171 6.03 18.14 -7.54
C SER A 171 6.63 16.78 -7.17
N ASP A 172 6.46 16.35 -5.93
CA ASP A 172 7.08 15.13 -5.38
C ASP A 172 6.49 13.84 -5.98
N ASN A 173 5.39 13.98 -6.71
CA ASN A 173 4.67 12.88 -7.33
C ASN A 173 5.32 12.39 -8.63
N GLU A 174 6.31 13.10 -9.17
CA GLU A 174 6.91 12.80 -10.48
C GLU A 174 7.44 11.36 -10.55
N ALA A 175 8.24 10.94 -9.57
CA ALA A 175 8.83 9.62 -9.55
C ALA A 175 7.77 8.50 -9.61
N LEU A 176 6.74 8.61 -8.75
CA LEU A 176 5.65 7.64 -8.73
C LEU A 176 4.80 7.67 -10.01
N PHE A 177 4.55 8.86 -10.57
CA PHE A 177 3.84 8.99 -11.84
C PHE A 177 4.59 8.27 -12.96
N LEU A 178 5.89 8.51 -13.10
CA LEU A 178 6.71 7.87 -14.12
C LEU A 178 6.77 6.35 -13.95
N PHE A 179 6.89 5.88 -12.70
CA PHE A 179 6.88 4.46 -12.36
C PHE A 179 5.56 3.78 -12.75
N LEU A 180 4.43 4.28 -12.24
CA LEU A 180 3.11 3.69 -12.49
C LEU A 180 2.73 3.74 -13.96
N TRP A 181 3.08 4.82 -14.65
CA TRP A 181 2.86 4.92 -16.08
C TRP A 181 3.55 3.76 -16.80
N GLN A 182 4.79 3.42 -16.48
CA GLN A 182 5.49 2.32 -17.15
C GLN A 182 5.04 0.93 -16.68
N ALA A 183 4.74 0.78 -15.39
CA ALA A 183 4.48 -0.52 -14.78
C ALA A 183 3.07 -1.07 -15.08
N ASP A 184 2.09 -0.18 -15.25
CA ASP A 184 0.69 -0.57 -15.40
C ASP A 184 0.03 0.24 -16.53
N GLU A 185 -0.19 -0.43 -17.65
CA GLU A 185 -0.85 0.15 -18.83
C GLU A 185 -2.36 0.28 -18.64
N THR A 186 -2.96 -0.42 -17.69
CA THR A 186 -4.40 -0.38 -17.41
C THR A 186 -4.82 0.91 -16.70
N LEU A 187 -3.87 1.59 -16.05
CA LEU A 187 -4.13 2.88 -15.42
C LEU A 187 -4.44 3.96 -16.46
N SER A 188 -5.58 4.62 -16.24
CA SER A 188 -6.08 5.69 -17.09
C SER A 188 -5.25 6.97 -16.96
N VAL A 189 -4.82 7.51 -18.09
CA VAL A 189 -4.22 8.85 -18.19
C VAL A 189 -5.29 9.81 -18.71
N VAL A 190 -5.60 10.85 -17.95
CA VAL A 190 -6.58 11.87 -18.35
C VAL A 190 -6.05 12.64 -19.56
N GLY A 191 -6.83 12.65 -20.65
CA GLY A 191 -6.40 13.19 -21.94
C GLY A 191 -5.68 12.16 -22.83
N GLY A 192 -5.66 10.90 -22.42
CA GLY A 192 -5.03 9.80 -23.16
C GLY A 192 -3.54 9.66 -22.85
N ARG A 193 -3.08 8.42 -22.89
CA ARG A 193 -1.68 8.04 -22.67
C ARG A 193 -0.85 8.46 -23.88
N GLY A 194 0.25 9.17 -23.63
CA GLY A 194 1.19 9.64 -24.63
C GLY A 194 2.25 8.61 -25.00
N VAL A 195 3.35 9.09 -25.59
CA VAL A 195 4.48 8.25 -26.03
C VAL A 195 5.43 7.94 -24.87
N THR A 196 5.64 8.88 -23.96
CA THR A 196 6.51 8.70 -22.80
C THR A 196 5.88 9.28 -21.55
N ALA A 197 6.18 8.68 -20.41
CA ALA A 197 5.72 9.15 -19.11
C ALA A 197 6.18 10.59 -18.82
N ALA A 198 7.42 10.94 -19.18
CA ALA A 198 7.97 12.29 -18.97
C ALA A 198 7.25 13.35 -19.82
N ALA A 199 6.82 13.02 -21.04
CA ALA A 199 6.03 13.93 -21.86
C ALA A 199 4.63 14.14 -21.28
N ASP A 200 4.00 13.07 -20.78
CA ASP A 200 2.70 13.16 -20.12
C ASP A 200 2.76 13.94 -18.80
N TRP A 201 3.83 13.77 -18.02
CA TRP A 201 4.11 14.56 -16.82
C TRP A 201 4.33 16.05 -17.16
N GLY A 202 5.20 16.35 -18.12
CA GLY A 202 5.47 17.72 -18.56
C GLY A 202 4.25 18.41 -19.18
N ALA A 203 3.31 17.65 -19.74
CA ALA A 203 2.01 18.12 -20.20
C ALA A 203 0.98 18.31 -19.06
N ASN A 204 1.37 18.11 -17.80
CA ASN A 204 0.53 18.18 -16.60
C ASN A 204 -0.69 17.26 -16.67
N LYS A 205 -0.54 16.09 -17.30
CA LYS A 205 -1.60 15.08 -17.31
C LYS A 205 -1.74 14.45 -15.92
N ARG A 206 -2.88 13.79 -15.74
CA ARG A 206 -3.25 13.10 -14.50
C ARG A 206 -3.32 11.61 -14.75
N LEU A 207 -2.74 10.82 -13.87
CA LEU A 207 -2.78 9.35 -13.92
C LEU A 207 -3.67 8.86 -12.78
N SER A 208 -4.51 7.85 -13.01
CA SER A 208 -5.24 7.19 -11.93
C SER A 208 -4.31 6.30 -11.12
N LEU A 209 -4.41 6.36 -9.79
CA LEU A 209 -3.75 5.42 -8.90
C LEU A 209 -4.41 4.03 -8.99
N PRO A 210 -3.68 2.95 -8.63
CA PRO A 210 -4.30 1.65 -8.39
C PRO A 210 -5.47 1.74 -7.40
N ASP A 211 -6.56 1.04 -7.69
CA ASP A 211 -7.75 1.00 -6.83
C ASP A 211 -7.86 -0.33 -6.09
N MET A 212 -7.42 -0.32 -4.83
CA MET A 212 -7.40 -1.51 -3.96
C MET A 212 -8.60 -1.58 -3.01
N ARG A 213 -9.60 -0.71 -3.18
CA ARG A 213 -10.77 -0.69 -2.30
C ARG A 213 -11.57 -1.99 -2.48
N GLY A 214 -11.78 -2.71 -1.39
CA GLY A 214 -12.52 -3.98 -1.38
C GLY A 214 -11.80 -5.15 -2.06
N ARG A 215 -10.49 -5.03 -2.32
CA ARG A 215 -9.71 -6.05 -3.02
C ARG A 215 -8.73 -6.75 -2.09
N VAL A 216 -8.44 -8.02 -2.40
CA VAL A 216 -7.36 -8.79 -1.80
C VAL A 216 -6.17 -8.75 -2.76
N LEU A 217 -4.96 -8.65 -2.22
CA LEU A 217 -3.74 -8.74 -3.01
C LEU A 217 -3.37 -10.20 -3.23
N ALA A 218 -3.08 -10.55 -4.49
CA ALA A 218 -2.56 -11.84 -4.88
C ALA A 218 -1.25 -11.65 -5.65
N GLY A 219 -0.39 -12.66 -5.64
CA GLY A 219 0.76 -12.70 -6.55
C GLY A 219 0.28 -12.85 -7.99
N LEU A 220 1.08 -12.36 -8.95
CA LEU A 220 0.81 -12.61 -10.36
C LEU A 220 0.85 -14.13 -10.64
N ASP A 221 0.08 -14.60 -11.62
CA ASP A 221 0.04 -16.02 -11.96
C ASP A 221 1.30 -16.46 -12.72
N THR A 222 2.06 -15.50 -13.26
CA THR A 222 3.35 -15.71 -13.93
C THR A 222 4.53 -15.50 -12.98
N MET A 223 4.63 -14.35 -12.29
CA MET A 223 5.75 -13.98 -11.39
C MET A 223 7.16 -14.27 -11.96
N GLY A 224 7.34 -14.06 -13.27
CA GLY A 224 8.61 -14.33 -13.96
C GLY A 224 8.84 -15.81 -14.34
N ASN A 225 7.86 -16.67 -14.08
CA ASN A 225 7.77 -18.05 -14.56
C ASN A 225 6.57 -18.19 -15.53
N GLY A 226 6.36 -19.40 -16.06
CA GLY A 226 5.13 -19.74 -16.77
C GLY A 226 3.89 -19.64 -15.87
N VAL A 227 2.73 -19.46 -16.51
CA VAL A 227 1.40 -19.35 -15.88
C VAL A 227 1.13 -20.55 -14.96
N ALA A 228 0.85 -20.30 -13.68
CA ALA A 228 0.55 -21.34 -12.69
C ALA A 228 -0.88 -21.88 -12.78
N GLY A 229 -1.84 -21.06 -13.25
CA GLY A 229 -3.24 -21.42 -13.42
C GLY A 229 -4.04 -21.49 -12.12
N ILE A 230 -3.52 -20.95 -11.01
CA ILE A 230 -4.17 -20.99 -9.70
C ILE A 230 -5.23 -19.90 -9.60
N LEU A 231 -4.89 -18.69 -10.04
CA LEU A 231 -5.81 -17.55 -10.14
C LEU A 231 -5.71 -16.96 -11.56
N PRO A 232 -6.43 -17.54 -12.54
CA PRO A 232 -6.36 -17.08 -13.93
C PRO A 232 -6.76 -15.61 -14.09
N GLY A 233 -6.08 -14.91 -15.00
CA GLY A 233 -6.34 -13.50 -15.31
C GLY A 233 -5.60 -12.51 -14.41
N LEU A 234 -4.48 -12.93 -13.82
CA LEU A 234 -3.54 -12.08 -13.07
C LEU A 234 -2.12 -12.22 -13.65
N ASP A 235 -1.99 -12.16 -14.97
CA ASP A 235 -0.72 -12.35 -15.69
C ASP A 235 0.15 -11.08 -15.69
N ALA A 236 -0.45 -9.91 -15.47
CA ALA A 236 0.21 -8.61 -15.41
C ALA A 236 -0.22 -7.76 -14.19
N VAL A 237 0.62 -6.78 -13.83
CA VAL A 237 0.32 -5.82 -12.74
C VAL A 237 -0.92 -4.99 -13.11
N GLY A 238 -1.80 -4.77 -12.14
CA GLY A 238 -3.02 -3.99 -12.32
C GLY A 238 -4.24 -4.82 -12.75
N GLU A 239 -4.04 -6.05 -13.18
CA GLU A 239 -5.13 -6.94 -13.54
C GLU A 239 -5.98 -7.33 -12.32
N ILE A 240 -7.26 -7.53 -12.58
CA ILE A 240 -8.27 -7.84 -11.59
C ILE A 240 -9.04 -9.06 -12.09
N THR A 241 -9.13 -10.08 -11.25
CA THR A 241 -9.94 -11.28 -11.49
C THR A 241 -10.99 -11.45 -10.39
N GLY A 242 -11.98 -12.29 -10.66
CA GLY A 242 -13.10 -12.57 -9.76
C GLY A 242 -14.33 -11.67 -10.02
N ASP A 243 -15.51 -12.26 -9.80
CA ASP A 243 -16.81 -11.61 -9.98
C ASP A 243 -17.52 -11.39 -8.63
N ASP A 244 -18.21 -10.25 -8.49
CA ASP A 244 -19.05 -9.93 -7.32
C ASP A 244 -20.22 -10.93 -7.17
N SER A 245 -20.75 -11.42 -8.29
CA SER A 245 -21.80 -12.44 -8.33
C SER A 245 -21.47 -13.50 -9.39
N VAL A 246 -21.58 -14.77 -9.00
CA VAL A 246 -21.43 -15.92 -9.91
C VAL A 246 -22.74 -16.68 -9.95
N LEU A 247 -23.24 -16.94 -11.15
CA LEU A 247 -24.34 -17.88 -11.34
C LEU A 247 -23.82 -19.28 -11.09
N LEU A 248 -24.38 -19.98 -10.10
CA LEU A 248 -24.04 -21.38 -9.86
C LEU A 248 -24.66 -22.24 -10.97
N THR A 249 -23.81 -22.88 -11.75
CA THR A 249 -24.22 -23.91 -12.69
C THR A 249 -24.50 -25.23 -11.95
N GLY A 250 -25.28 -26.14 -12.55
CA GLY A 250 -25.62 -27.41 -11.92
C GLY A 250 -24.42 -28.26 -11.50
N GLY A 251 -23.26 -28.10 -12.14
CA GLY A 251 -22.01 -28.78 -11.78
C GLY A 251 -21.25 -28.15 -10.59
N GLN A 252 -21.62 -26.95 -10.17
CA GLN A 252 -21.03 -26.25 -9.02
C GLN A 252 -21.86 -26.43 -7.73
N ILE A 253 -23.07 -26.96 -7.85
CA ILE A 253 -23.92 -27.32 -6.72
C ILE A 253 -23.53 -28.74 -6.31
N PRO A 254 -23.22 -29.00 -5.02
CA PRO A 254 -22.97 -30.34 -4.55
C PRO A 254 -24.11 -31.28 -4.94
N GLN A 255 -23.79 -32.53 -5.30
CA GLN A 255 -24.82 -33.54 -5.53
C GLN A 255 -25.59 -33.74 -4.22
N ILE A 256 -26.87 -33.35 -4.21
CA ILE A 256 -27.77 -33.57 -3.09
C ILE A 256 -28.53 -34.86 -3.40
N ASP A 257 -28.05 -35.97 -2.85
CA ASP A 257 -28.75 -37.25 -2.92
C ASP A 257 -29.92 -37.24 -1.94
N GLY A 258 -31.10 -36.88 -2.44
CA GLY A 258 -32.35 -37.06 -1.72
C GLY A 258 -32.80 -38.51 -1.82
N PHE A 259 -32.59 -39.31 -0.77
CA PHE A 259 -33.24 -40.61 -0.68
C PHE A 259 -34.71 -40.40 -0.32
N THR A 260 -35.60 -40.69 -1.26
CA THR A 260 -36.96 -41.06 -0.87
C THR A 260 -36.91 -42.51 -0.39
N SER A 261 -37.71 -42.84 0.64
CA SER A 261 -38.04 -44.25 0.91
C SER A 261 -38.43 -44.93 -0.41
N SER A 262 -38.02 -46.18 -0.62
CA SER A 262 -38.32 -46.97 -1.83
C SER A 262 -39.80 -47.06 -2.16
N ASP A 263 -40.64 -46.70 -1.19
CA ASP A 263 -42.07 -46.90 -1.26
C ASP A 263 -42.73 -45.58 -1.66
N GLY A 264 -42.54 -45.22 -2.93
CA GLY A 264 -43.36 -44.24 -3.66
C GLY A 264 -44.81 -44.70 -3.84
N LEU A 265 -45.35 -45.45 -2.88
CA LEU A 265 -46.71 -45.97 -2.85
C LEU A 265 -47.60 -44.95 -2.15
N HIS A 266 -48.31 -44.16 -2.93
CA HIS A 266 -49.50 -43.47 -2.46
C HIS A 266 -50.68 -43.83 -3.37
N GLY A 267 -51.81 -44.20 -2.77
CA GLY A 267 -53.02 -44.61 -3.48
C GLY A 267 -54.19 -43.70 -3.10
N HIS A 268 -54.99 -43.34 -4.09
CA HIS A 268 -56.26 -42.66 -3.88
C HIS A 268 -57.39 -43.66 -4.11
N SER A 269 -58.28 -43.79 -3.13
CA SER A 269 -59.48 -44.63 -3.26
C SER A 269 -60.63 -43.81 -3.84
N TYR A 270 -61.35 -44.39 -4.81
CA TYR A 270 -62.56 -43.81 -5.39
C TYR A 270 -63.71 -44.81 -5.26
N ARG A 271 -64.90 -44.31 -4.94
CA ARG A 271 -66.14 -45.09 -4.85
C ARG A 271 -66.99 -44.85 -6.09
N LEU A 272 -67.27 -45.89 -6.85
CA LEU A 272 -68.32 -45.87 -7.87
C LEU A 272 -69.53 -46.63 -7.28
N ASN A 273 -70.56 -45.90 -6.85
CA ASN A 273 -71.81 -46.51 -6.40
C ASN A 273 -72.69 -46.78 -7.64
N LEU A 274 -72.93 -48.05 -7.99
CA LEU A 274 -73.77 -48.42 -9.14
C LEU A 274 -75.25 -48.64 -8.80
N GLN A 275 -75.68 -48.46 -7.54
CA GLN A 275 -77.09 -48.60 -7.19
C GLN A 275 -77.56 -47.63 -6.09
N GLY A 276 -77.80 -46.38 -6.53
CA GLY A 276 -78.93 -45.55 -6.08
C GLY A 276 -78.72 -44.63 -4.88
N GLY A 277 -78.38 -43.36 -5.13
CA GLY A 277 -78.59 -42.25 -4.20
C GLY A 277 -77.61 -42.17 -3.02
N GLU A 278 -76.87 -41.07 -2.98
CA GLU A 278 -76.11 -40.51 -1.86
C GLU A 278 -74.83 -41.24 -1.42
N SER A 279 -73.74 -40.47 -1.49
CA SER A 279 -72.37 -40.83 -1.22
C SER A 279 -72.00 -40.44 0.22
N SER A 280 -71.51 -41.40 1.01
CA SER A 280 -70.74 -41.10 2.21
C SER A 280 -69.24 -41.23 1.89
N ALA A 281 -68.51 -40.18 2.24
CA ALA A 281 -67.05 -40.19 2.35
C ALA A 281 -66.68 -41.01 3.60
N ASP A 282 -65.65 -41.86 3.49
CA ASP A 282 -64.81 -42.45 4.56
C ASP A 282 -64.53 -43.94 4.32
N GLY A 283 -63.29 -44.27 3.93
CA GLY A 283 -62.71 -45.64 3.96
C GLY A 283 -62.49 -46.31 2.59
N GLY A 284 -61.23 -46.48 2.20
CA GLY A 284 -60.80 -46.96 0.87
C GLY A 284 -60.86 -48.48 0.61
N GLY A 285 -60.96 -48.81 -0.69
CA GLY A 285 -60.94 -50.16 -1.28
C GLY A 285 -61.95 -50.26 -2.44
N PHE A 286 -61.54 -50.74 -3.62
CA PHE A 286 -62.48 -51.05 -4.72
C PHE A 286 -63.15 -52.38 -4.42
N MET A 287 -64.46 -52.36 -4.16
CA MET A 287 -65.28 -53.53 -3.86
C MET A 287 -66.20 -53.77 -5.07
N VAL A 288 -66.14 -54.97 -5.65
CA VAL A 288 -67.17 -55.40 -6.60
C VAL A 288 -68.25 -56.12 -5.79
N ASP A 289 -69.45 -55.56 -5.78
CA ASP A 289 -70.61 -56.24 -5.21
C ASP A 289 -70.99 -57.43 -6.09
N ARG A 290 -71.22 -58.60 -5.48
CA ARG A 290 -71.64 -59.79 -6.20
C ARG A 290 -73.17 -59.76 -6.29
N VAL A 291 -73.70 -59.67 -7.50
CA VAL A 291 -75.14 -59.49 -7.80
C VAL A 291 -76.02 -60.70 -7.37
N ASP A 292 -75.46 -61.74 -6.74
CA ASP A 292 -76.15 -63.01 -6.50
C ASP A 292 -76.69 -63.20 -5.07
N GLY A 293 -76.96 -62.12 -4.33
CA GLY A 293 -77.76 -62.16 -3.08
C GLY A 293 -77.20 -62.98 -1.91
N GLY A 294 -75.92 -63.37 -1.94
CA GLY A 294 -75.22 -64.03 -0.83
C GLY A 294 -74.65 -63.05 0.20
N PRO A 295 -74.18 -63.52 1.38
CA PRO A 295 -73.57 -62.65 2.38
C PRO A 295 -72.37 -61.90 1.78
N GLN A 296 -72.35 -60.57 1.96
CA GLN A 296 -71.32 -59.69 1.43
C GLN A 296 -69.96 -60.08 2.02
N LEU A 297 -69.10 -60.68 1.20
CA LEU A 297 -67.70 -60.92 1.52
C LEU A 297 -66.87 -59.89 0.75
N ASN A 298 -66.07 -59.12 1.50
CA ASN A 298 -65.19 -58.09 0.93
C ASN A 298 -64.08 -58.78 0.12
N TYR A 299 -64.10 -58.64 -1.20
CA TYR A 299 -63.02 -59.09 -2.08
C TYR A 299 -62.28 -57.88 -2.66
N PRO A 300 -60.95 -57.76 -2.48
CA PRO A 300 -60.17 -56.74 -3.17
C PRO A 300 -60.06 -57.09 -4.67
N ALA A 301 -60.24 -56.10 -5.55
CA ALA A 301 -59.98 -56.31 -6.97
C ALA A 301 -58.49 -56.14 -7.29
N TYR A 302 -57.95 -57.08 -8.05
CA TYR A 302 -56.56 -57.09 -8.51
C TYR A 302 -56.46 -56.58 -9.95
N THR A 303 -55.43 -55.78 -10.26
CA THR A 303 -54.96 -55.59 -11.64
C THR A 303 -53.60 -56.27 -11.78
N GLY A 304 -53.60 -57.60 -11.86
CA GLY A 304 -52.41 -58.46 -11.96
C GLY A 304 -52.74 -59.92 -11.59
N THR A 305 -51.86 -60.87 -11.94
CA THR A 305 -51.96 -62.28 -11.50
C THR A 305 -51.74 -62.35 -9.98
N PRO A 306 -52.72 -62.85 -9.20
CA PRO A 306 -52.64 -62.83 -7.74
C PRO A 306 -51.82 -64.02 -7.24
N ASP A 307 -50.62 -63.76 -6.74
CA ASP A 307 -49.91 -64.68 -5.85
C ASP A 307 -49.92 -64.08 -4.43
N GLU A 308 -50.77 -64.68 -3.60
CA GLU A 308 -50.82 -64.62 -2.13
C GLU A 308 -51.50 -63.44 -1.38
N SER A 309 -52.35 -63.88 -0.43
CA SER A 309 -52.85 -63.33 0.84
C SER A 309 -53.07 -61.81 1.03
N LEU A 310 -54.35 -61.49 1.32
CA LEU A 310 -54.89 -60.42 2.16
C LEU A 310 -53.92 -59.34 2.67
N GLY A 311 -54.15 -58.08 2.26
CA GLY A 311 -53.59 -56.90 2.93
C GLY A 311 -52.75 -55.94 2.09
N HIS A 312 -52.61 -56.13 0.78
CA HIS A 312 -51.84 -55.20 -0.05
C HIS A 312 -52.66 -53.97 -0.49
N LEU A 313 -52.12 -52.79 -0.19
CA LEU A 313 -52.62 -51.48 -0.63
C LEU A 313 -52.61 -51.38 -2.16
N ILE A 314 -53.74 -51.00 -2.75
CA ILE A 314 -53.88 -50.73 -4.19
C ILE A 314 -53.36 -49.31 -4.46
N GLY A 315 -52.14 -49.22 -5.01
CA GLY A 315 -51.54 -47.97 -5.49
C GLY A 315 -50.76 -48.24 -6.77
N GLY A 316 -51.09 -47.53 -7.85
CA GLY A 316 -50.38 -47.67 -9.12
C GLY A 316 -48.95 -47.13 -9.01
N SER A 317 -47.97 -47.94 -9.42
CA SER A 317 -46.60 -47.48 -9.61
C SER A 317 -46.54 -46.60 -10.86
N GLY A 318 -46.74 -45.29 -10.66
CA GLY A 318 -46.52 -44.27 -11.67
C GLY A 318 -45.19 -43.56 -11.43
N VAL A 319 -44.44 -43.31 -12.50
CA VAL A 319 -43.36 -42.32 -12.49
C VAL A 319 -43.97 -41.01 -12.00
N HIS A 320 -43.55 -40.54 -10.83
CA HIS A 320 -43.94 -39.23 -10.31
C HIS A 320 -42.69 -38.40 -10.05
N SER A 321 -42.78 -37.12 -10.36
CA SER A 321 -41.71 -36.15 -10.15
C SER A 321 -41.92 -35.48 -8.80
N HIS A 322 -40.93 -35.55 -7.92
CA HIS A 322 -40.90 -34.71 -6.73
C HIS A 322 -40.42 -33.32 -7.11
N THR A 323 -41.30 -32.32 -6.98
CA THR A 323 -40.86 -30.93 -7.00
C THR A 323 -40.31 -30.60 -5.62
N VAL A 324 -38.99 -30.73 -5.46
CA VAL A 324 -38.32 -30.19 -4.27
C VAL A 324 -38.43 -28.68 -4.35
N THR A 325 -39.43 -28.13 -3.65
CA THR A 325 -39.52 -26.69 -3.41
C THR A 325 -38.53 -26.37 -2.31
N VAL A 326 -37.29 -26.07 -2.68
CA VAL A 326 -36.39 -25.38 -1.75
C VAL A 326 -37.05 -24.04 -1.42
N GLY A 327 -37.47 -23.90 -0.15
CA GLY A 327 -38.02 -22.64 0.34
C GLY A 327 -37.10 -21.50 -0.05
N SER A 328 -37.70 -20.38 -0.48
CA SER A 328 -36.97 -19.19 -0.89
C SER A 328 -35.86 -18.88 0.11
N ALA A 329 -34.61 -19.00 -0.36
CA ALA A 329 -33.38 -18.76 0.37
C ALA A 329 -33.17 -19.65 1.61
N VAL A 330 -32.00 -20.30 1.65
CA VAL A 330 -31.35 -20.58 2.94
C VAL A 330 -31.30 -19.23 3.69
N PRO A 331 -31.86 -19.07 4.90
CA PRO A 331 -31.94 -17.77 5.57
C PRO A 331 -30.55 -17.22 5.98
N SER A 332 -29.50 -18.01 5.77
CA SER A 332 -28.13 -17.63 5.96
C SER A 332 -27.47 -17.54 4.59
N ALA A 333 -27.15 -16.34 4.14
CA ALA A 333 -26.33 -16.14 2.95
C ALA A 333 -25.07 -17.01 3.06
N VAL A 334 -24.78 -17.82 2.04
CA VAL A 334 -23.47 -18.49 1.97
C VAL A 334 -22.46 -17.37 1.83
N SER A 335 -21.65 -17.13 2.87
CA SER A 335 -20.62 -16.09 2.82
C SER A 335 -19.63 -16.48 1.74
N ARG A 336 -19.71 -15.79 0.59
CA ARG A 336 -18.84 -16.02 -0.57
C ARG A 336 -17.38 -15.64 -0.29
N VAL A 337 -17.16 -14.82 0.72
CA VAL A 337 -15.86 -14.30 1.09
C VAL A 337 -15.48 -14.88 2.44
N GLN A 338 -14.23 -15.35 2.52
CA GLN A 338 -13.61 -15.70 3.80
C GLN A 338 -13.70 -14.50 4.76
N PRO A 339 -13.86 -14.70 6.07
CA PRO A 339 -13.77 -13.60 7.03
C PRO A 339 -12.50 -12.78 6.79
N THR A 340 -12.66 -11.50 6.44
CA THR A 340 -11.55 -10.63 5.98
C THR A 340 -11.51 -9.37 6.83
N PHE A 341 -10.31 -8.98 7.28
CA PHE A 341 -10.09 -7.79 8.09
C PHE A 341 -9.65 -6.61 7.22
N GLY A 342 -10.25 -5.44 7.42
CA GLY A 342 -10.00 -4.24 6.63
C GLY A 342 -8.77 -3.45 7.08
N ILE A 343 -7.90 -3.12 6.13
CA ILE A 343 -6.74 -2.24 6.32
C ILE A 343 -6.60 -1.30 5.13
N SER A 344 -5.83 -0.22 5.28
CA SER A 344 -5.54 0.69 4.18
C SER A 344 -4.23 0.32 3.49
N PHE A 345 -4.22 0.38 2.16
CA PHE A 345 -3.03 0.20 1.36
C PHE A 345 -2.51 1.56 0.88
N TYR A 346 -1.21 1.74 1.00
CA TYR A 346 -0.51 2.93 0.52
C TYR A 346 0.64 2.53 -0.40
N ILE A 347 0.92 3.37 -1.38
CA ILE A 347 2.04 3.26 -2.31
C ILE A 347 3.07 4.36 -2.05
N LYS A 348 4.35 4.01 -2.11
CA LYS A 348 5.46 4.92 -1.83
C LYS A 348 5.64 5.93 -2.98
N LEU A 349 5.74 7.21 -2.65
CA LEU A 349 6.18 8.28 -3.56
C LEU A 349 7.65 8.09 -3.93
#